data_AF-A0A412WUN8-F1
#
_entry.id   AF-A0A412WUN8-F1
#
_cell.length_a   1.000
_cell.length_b   1.000
_cell.length_c   1.000
_cell.angle_alpha   90.00
_cell.angle_beta   90.00
_cell.angle_gamma   90.00
#
_symmetry.space_group_name_H-M   'P 1'
#
loop_
_entity.id
_entity.type
_entity.pdbx_description
1 polymer ?
#
loop_
_entity_poly.entity_id
_entity_poly.type
_entity_poly.pdbx_seq_one_letter_code
_entity_poly.pdbx_strand_id
1 'polypeptide(L)'
;DSEEFVNRGIVVESYPFDKELGWSIAEFGPLYIPAKGSVVEMDSLNRMLYRNLIEWEQKEKLTFRRDTVLLGDSVISRYCFRENYYFVSGDKMENSKDSRYWGLLPEPFIVGRALRIWKSKDDMSGSIKWERVWKKIE
;
A
#
# COMPACT_ATOMS: atom_id res chain seq x y z
N ASP A 1 24.40 -7.26 -12.80
CA ASP A 1 23.60 -8.50 -12.84
C ASP A 1 22.12 -8.28 -12.53
N SER A 2 21.54 -7.22 -13.09
CA SER A 2 20.11 -6.87 -12.99
C SER A 2 19.31 -7.28 -14.24
N GLU A 3 20.00 -7.71 -15.30
CA GLU A 3 19.39 -8.11 -16.57
C GLU A 3 18.92 -9.57 -16.58
N GLU A 4 19.37 -10.40 -15.64
CA GLU A 4 19.04 -11.83 -15.61
C GLU A 4 17.66 -12.14 -14.97
N PHE A 5 17.09 -11.18 -14.23
CA PHE A 5 15.77 -11.34 -13.59
C PHE A 5 14.59 -11.09 -14.55
N VAL A 6 14.83 -10.45 -15.69
CA VAL A 6 13.77 -10.16 -16.66
C VAL A 6 13.33 -11.42 -17.43
N ASN A 7 14.13 -12.50 -17.39
CA ASN A 7 13.92 -13.68 -18.25
C ASN A 7 13.38 -14.95 -17.54
N ARG A 8 12.88 -14.83 -16.31
CA ARG A 8 12.11 -15.90 -15.64
C ARG A 8 10.80 -15.30 -15.12
N GLY A 9 9.69 -15.64 -15.79
CA GLY A 9 8.34 -15.13 -15.52
C GLY A 9 7.76 -15.48 -14.14
N ILE A 10 8.37 -14.97 -13.08
CA ILE A 10 7.82 -15.01 -11.73
C ILE A 10 6.92 -13.79 -11.58
N VAL A 11 5.63 -13.99 -11.83
CA VAL A 11 4.61 -13.00 -11.45
C VAL A 11 4.52 -13.01 -9.93
N VAL A 12 4.97 -11.93 -9.29
CA VAL A 12 4.82 -11.76 -7.84
C VAL A 12 3.42 -11.23 -7.59
N GLU A 13 2.59 -12.04 -6.93
CA GLU A 13 1.24 -11.64 -6.49
C GLU A 13 1.32 -10.40 -5.58
N SER A 14 0.32 -9.55 -5.71
CA SER A 14 0.22 -8.30 -4.95
C SER A 14 -1.01 -8.31 -4.04
N TYR A 15 -1.06 -7.36 -3.10
CA TYR A 15 -2.22 -7.10 -2.26
C TYR A 15 -3.49 -6.96 -3.13
N PRO A 16 -4.63 -7.57 -2.78
CA PRO A 16 -4.94 -8.32 -1.56
C PRO A 16 -4.61 -9.83 -1.60
N PHE A 17 -3.76 -10.27 -2.54
CA PHE A 17 -3.41 -11.66 -2.81
C PHE A 17 -4.60 -12.51 -3.26
N ASP A 18 -5.44 -11.92 -4.10
CA ASP A 18 -6.54 -12.58 -4.77
C ASP A 18 -6.20 -12.80 -6.25
N LYS A 19 -6.22 -14.06 -6.68
CA LYS A 19 -5.90 -14.47 -8.05
C LYS A 19 -6.94 -14.01 -9.07
N GLU A 20 -8.19 -13.80 -8.65
CA GLU A 20 -9.27 -13.34 -9.54
C GLU A 20 -9.05 -11.90 -10.00
N LEU A 21 -8.33 -11.09 -9.22
CA LEU A 21 -7.97 -9.73 -9.60
C LEU A 21 -6.86 -9.67 -10.65
N GLY A 22 -6.02 -10.70 -10.72
CA GLY A 22 -4.88 -10.74 -11.64
C GLY A 22 -3.80 -9.69 -11.33
N TRP A 23 -3.84 -9.02 -10.17
CA TRP A 23 -2.90 -7.95 -9.84
C TRP A 23 -1.54 -8.51 -9.45
N SER A 24 -0.50 -7.88 -9.97
CA SER A 24 0.89 -8.18 -9.63
C SER A 24 1.63 -6.94 -9.15
N ILE A 25 2.83 -7.12 -8.61
CA ILE A 25 3.69 -5.99 -8.22
C ILE A 25 4.04 -5.08 -9.42
N ALA A 26 4.14 -5.65 -10.61
CA ALA A 26 4.39 -4.93 -11.86
C ALA A 26 3.12 -4.28 -12.43
N GLU A 27 1.98 -4.95 -12.29
CA GLU A 27 0.68 -4.52 -12.81
C GLU A 27 -0.34 -4.49 -11.67
N PHE A 28 -0.30 -3.40 -10.88
CA PHE A 28 -1.13 -3.25 -9.68
C PHE A 28 -2.37 -2.40 -9.94
N GLY A 29 -3.52 -2.86 -9.44
CA GLY A 29 -4.76 -2.09 -9.44
C GLY A 29 -5.69 -2.39 -10.63
N PRO A 30 -6.81 -1.66 -10.72
CA PRO A 30 -7.07 -0.35 -10.10
C PRO A 30 -7.46 -0.41 -8.61
N LEU A 31 -6.84 0.43 -7.78
CA LEU A 31 -7.17 0.60 -6.36
C LEU A 31 -7.69 2.02 -6.11
N TYR A 32 -8.92 2.14 -5.60
CA TYR A 32 -9.44 3.40 -5.11
C TYR A 32 -8.81 3.76 -3.75
N ILE A 33 -8.39 5.02 -3.59
CA ILE A 33 -7.79 5.53 -2.37
C ILE A 33 -8.85 6.41 -1.66
N PRO A 34 -9.45 5.94 -0.55
CA PRO A 34 -10.46 6.70 0.16
C PRO A 34 -9.85 7.91 0.87
N ALA A 35 -10.55 9.04 0.76
CA ALA A 35 -10.35 10.20 1.63
C ALA A 35 -11.26 10.09 2.86
N LYS A 36 -10.94 10.85 3.92
CA LYS A 36 -11.81 10.96 5.09
C LYS A 36 -13.21 11.41 4.68
N GLY A 37 -14.23 10.68 5.14
CA GLY A 37 -15.64 10.91 4.82
C GLY A 37 -16.11 10.29 3.50
N SER A 38 -15.22 9.68 2.71
CA SER A 38 -15.62 8.91 1.53
C SER A 38 -16.37 7.63 1.94
N VAL A 39 -17.27 7.18 1.07
CA VAL A 39 -18.13 6.02 1.33
C VAL A 39 -17.92 4.98 0.24
N VAL A 40 -17.82 3.72 0.65
CA VAL A 40 -17.77 2.56 -0.26
C VAL A 40 -18.81 1.52 0.15
N GLU A 41 -19.37 0.82 -0.84
CA GLU A 41 -20.25 -0.32 -0.61
C GLU A 41 -19.44 -1.54 -0.18
N MET A 42 -19.98 -2.37 0.72
CA MET A 42 -19.34 -3.60 1.23
C MET A 42 -19.62 -4.79 0.30
N ASP A 43 -19.31 -4.61 -0.99
CA ASP A 43 -19.33 -5.68 -1.99
C ASP A 43 -18.17 -6.68 -1.80
N SER A 44 -18.09 -7.68 -2.69
CA SER A 44 -17.08 -8.73 -2.57
C SER A 44 -15.64 -8.20 -2.67
N LEU A 45 -15.41 -7.14 -3.44
CA LEU A 45 -14.09 -6.57 -3.69
C LEU A 45 -13.69 -5.61 -2.57
N ASN A 46 -14.53 -4.63 -2.27
CA ASN A 46 -14.26 -3.59 -1.28
C ASN A 46 -14.09 -4.18 0.13
N ARG A 47 -14.86 -5.22 0.48
CA ARG A 47 -14.73 -5.91 1.77
C ARG A 47 -13.35 -6.57 1.91
N MET A 48 -12.71 -6.96 0.81
CA MET A 48 -11.36 -7.53 0.80
C MET A 48 -10.30 -6.43 0.82
N LEU A 49 -10.43 -5.44 -0.07
CA LEU A 49 -9.47 -4.33 -0.21
C LEU A 49 -9.39 -3.41 1.01
N TYR A 50 -10.47 -3.26 1.77
CA TYR A 50 -10.52 -2.31 2.88
C TYR A 50 -10.64 -2.95 4.25
N ARG A 51 -10.63 -4.29 4.34
CA ARG A 51 -10.76 -5.03 5.60
C ARG A 51 -9.83 -4.49 6.68
N ASN A 52 -8.53 -4.45 6.38
CA ASN A 52 -7.51 -4.07 7.35
C ASN A 52 -7.70 -2.62 7.84
N LEU A 53 -8.14 -1.72 6.95
CA LEU A 53 -8.37 -0.31 7.27
C LEU A 53 -9.60 -0.18 8.18
N ILE A 54 -10.70 -0.84 7.82
CA ILE A 54 -11.95 -0.85 8.57
C ILE A 54 -11.75 -1.43 9.97
N GLU A 55 -11.09 -2.59 10.06
CA GLU A 55 -10.79 -3.24 11.34
C GLU A 55 -9.88 -2.35 12.20
N TRP A 56 -8.91 -1.68 11.59
CA TRP A 56 -8.04 -0.73 12.29
C TRP A 56 -8.79 0.51 12.79
N GLU A 57 -9.65 1.13 11.99
CA GLU A 57 -10.42 2.33 12.40
C GLU A 57 -11.42 2.02 13.53
N GLN A 58 -12.05 0.85 13.47
CA GLN A 58 -13.14 0.48 14.38
C GLN A 58 -12.68 -0.27 15.61
N LYS A 59 -11.46 -0.85 15.56
CA LYS A 59 -10.95 -1.78 16.58
C LYS A 59 -11.83 -3.03 16.74
N GLU A 60 -12.54 -3.39 15.67
CA GLU A 60 -13.47 -4.51 15.60
C GLU A 60 -13.18 -5.37 14.38
N LYS A 61 -13.52 -6.65 14.44
CA LYS A 61 -13.27 -7.57 13.31
C LYS A 61 -14.36 -7.46 12.25
N LEU A 62 -13.94 -7.52 10.99
CA LEU A 62 -14.84 -7.67 9.85
C LEU A 62 -15.00 -9.17 9.57
N THR A 63 -16.23 -9.67 9.68
CA THR A 63 -16.57 -11.06 9.39
C THR A 63 -17.51 -11.17 8.20
N PHE A 64 -17.31 -12.22 7.40
CA PHE A 64 -18.06 -12.45 6.18
C PHE A 64 -18.90 -13.72 6.34
N ARG A 65 -20.23 -13.58 6.19
CA ARG A 65 -21.16 -14.71 6.17
C ARG A 65 -21.96 -14.66 4.87
N ARG A 66 -21.56 -15.49 3.90
CA ARG A 66 -22.13 -15.49 2.55
C ARG A 66 -22.06 -14.09 1.93
N ASP A 67 -23.21 -13.46 1.73
CA ASP A 67 -23.37 -12.12 1.14
C ASP A 67 -23.48 -11.01 2.19
N THR A 68 -23.28 -11.34 3.47
CA THR A 68 -23.39 -10.38 4.58
C THR A 68 -22.02 -10.08 5.17
N VAL A 69 -21.74 -8.79 5.34
CA VAL A 69 -20.56 -8.28 6.05
C VAL A 69 -20.98 -7.80 7.43
N LEU A 70 -20.32 -8.32 8.47
CA LEU A 70 -20.54 -7.90 9.85
C LEU A 70 -19.30 -7.20 10.39
N LEU A 71 -19.50 -6.05 11.03
CA LEU A 71 -18.50 -5.33 11.81
C LEU A 71 -18.84 -5.54 13.29
N GLY A 72 -18.09 -6.41 13.96
CA GLY A 72 -18.53 -6.96 15.25
C GLY A 72 -19.85 -7.74 15.06
N ASP A 73 -20.88 -7.35 15.80
CA ASP A 73 -22.23 -7.94 15.70
C ASP A 73 -23.18 -7.18 14.78
N SER A 74 -22.73 -6.06 14.18
CA SER A 74 -23.56 -5.21 13.32
C SER A 74 -23.39 -5.56 11.84
N VAL A 75 -24.50 -5.81 11.15
CA VAL A 75 -24.51 -5.95 9.69
C VAL A 75 -24.30 -4.58 9.04
N ILE A 76 -23.34 -4.51 8.12
CA ILE A 76 -23.06 -3.28 7.36
C ILE A 76 -23.12 -3.54 5.86
N SER A 77 -23.71 -2.60 5.11
CA SER A 77 -23.73 -2.62 3.64
C SER A 77 -22.80 -1.58 3.02
N ARG A 78 -22.42 -0.56 3.79
CA ARG A 78 -21.54 0.55 3.37
C ARG A 78 -20.64 0.95 4.52
N TYR A 79 -19.49 1.53 4.18
CA TYR A 79 -18.54 2.04 5.15
C TYR A 79 -18.13 3.48 4.82
N CYS A 80 -18.08 4.34 5.83
CA CYS A 80 -17.59 5.71 5.73
C CYS A 80 -16.23 5.81 6.43
N PHE A 81 -15.19 6.16 5.69
CA PHE A 81 -13.82 6.22 6.20
C PHE A 81 -13.63 7.39 7.17
N ARG A 82 -12.95 7.14 8.29
CA ARG A 82 -12.70 8.13 9.34
C ARG A 82 -11.36 8.84 9.18
N GLU A 83 -10.45 8.30 8.36
CA GLU A 83 -9.13 8.89 8.11
C GLU A 83 -8.83 9.04 6.61
N ASN A 84 -7.76 9.79 6.31
CA ASN A 84 -7.19 9.83 4.98
C ASN A 84 -6.21 8.66 4.79
N TYR A 85 -6.08 8.21 3.54
CA TYR A 85 -5.23 7.10 3.17
C TYR A 85 -4.30 7.45 2.04
N TYR A 86 -3.15 6.80 2.03
CA TYR A 86 -2.10 7.02 1.05
C TYR A 86 -1.65 5.70 0.44
N PHE A 87 -1.39 5.72 -0.86
CA PHE A 87 -0.64 4.67 -1.52
C PHE A 87 0.81 5.11 -1.59
N VAL A 88 1.73 4.29 -1.08
CA VAL A 88 3.17 4.56 -1.14
C VAL A 88 3.83 3.55 -2.04
N SER A 89 4.75 4.02 -2.87
CA SER A 89 5.59 3.19 -3.74
C SER A 89 7.04 3.59 -3.52
N GLY A 90 7.91 2.61 -3.36
CA GLY A 90 9.35 2.86 -3.26
C GLY A 90 10.00 2.94 -4.64
N ASP A 91 11.04 3.76 -4.75
CA ASP A 91 11.76 4.00 -6.00
C ASP A 91 12.46 2.75 -6.56
N LYS A 92 12.89 1.83 -5.67
CA LYS A 92 13.45 0.52 -6.03
C LYS A 92 12.36 -0.53 -5.96
N MET A 93 11.51 -0.55 -6.98
CA MET A 93 10.33 -1.42 -7.07
C MET A 93 10.65 -2.88 -6.73
N GLU A 94 11.75 -3.41 -7.26
CA GLU A 94 12.16 -4.80 -7.08
C GLU A 94 12.51 -5.18 -5.63
N ASN A 95 12.80 -4.19 -4.78
CA ASN A 95 13.22 -4.38 -3.39
C ASN A 95 12.35 -3.62 -2.39
N SER A 96 11.23 -3.03 -2.83
CA SER A 96 10.37 -2.22 -1.99
C SER A 96 9.14 -2.99 -1.53
N LYS A 97 9.05 -3.30 -0.24
CA LYS A 97 7.80 -3.76 0.39
C LYS A 97 6.90 -2.56 0.71
N ASP A 98 6.21 -2.08 -0.31
CA ASP A 98 5.34 -0.90 -0.23
C ASP A 98 3.84 -1.26 -0.38
N SER A 99 2.98 -0.28 -0.67
CA SER A 99 1.53 -0.47 -0.68
C SER A 99 1.04 -1.59 -1.59
N ARG A 100 1.84 -2.00 -2.59
CA ARG A 100 1.53 -3.16 -3.44
C ARG A 100 1.57 -4.48 -2.68
N TYR A 101 2.23 -4.54 -1.53
CA TYR A 101 2.34 -5.73 -0.70
C TYR A 101 1.38 -5.72 0.49
N TRP A 102 1.04 -4.55 1.04
CA TRP A 102 0.28 -4.45 2.30
C TRP A 102 -0.95 -3.53 2.26
N GLY A 103 -1.24 -2.90 1.11
CA GLY A 103 -2.40 -2.03 0.93
C GLY A 103 -2.12 -0.58 1.30
N LEU A 104 -3.15 0.14 1.74
CA LEU A 104 -3.09 1.59 1.98
C LEU A 104 -2.55 1.94 3.37
N LEU A 105 -1.89 3.09 3.45
CA LEU A 105 -1.34 3.64 4.69
C LEU A 105 -2.29 4.67 5.29
N PRO A 106 -2.75 4.48 6.55
CA PRO A 106 -3.48 5.51 7.26
C PRO A 106 -2.60 6.74 7.53
N GLU A 107 -3.16 7.94 7.32
CA GLU A 107 -2.47 9.22 7.60
C GLU A 107 -1.83 9.30 8.99
N PRO A 108 -2.44 8.83 10.09
CA PRO A 108 -1.83 8.90 11.42
C PRO A 108 -0.52 8.12 11.58
N PHE A 109 -0.18 7.23 10.65
CA PHE A 109 1.09 6.50 10.64
C PHE A 109 2.21 7.25 9.89
N ILE A 110 1.90 8.39 9.27
CA ILE A 110 2.88 9.26 8.62
C ILE A 110 3.42 10.25 9.68
N VAL A 111 4.57 9.91 10.25
CA VAL A 111 5.17 10.69 11.37
C VAL A 111 6.02 11.88 10.93
N GLY A 112 6.34 12.01 9.63
CA GLY A 112 7.17 13.11 9.15
C GLY A 112 7.57 13.02 7.69
N ARG A 113 8.31 14.02 7.24
CA ARG A 113 8.83 14.15 5.87
C ARG A 113 10.36 14.16 5.91
N ALA A 114 11.00 13.47 4.97
CA ALA A 114 12.44 13.55 4.79
C ALA A 114 12.85 14.97 4.35
N LEU A 115 13.81 15.58 5.06
CA LEU A 115 14.20 16.98 4.81
C LEU A 115 15.58 17.14 4.18
N ARG A 116 16.50 16.20 4.40
CA ARG A 116 17.90 16.28 3.95
C ARG A 116 18.47 14.92 3.58
N ILE A 117 19.42 14.92 2.66
CA ILE A 117 20.16 13.72 2.26
C ILE A 117 21.34 13.53 3.21
N TRP A 118 21.34 12.47 4.02
CA TRP A 118 22.46 12.18 4.94
C TRP A 118 23.53 11.27 4.33
N LYS A 119 23.19 10.49 3.29
CA LYS A 119 24.09 9.60 2.58
C LYS A 119 23.81 9.61 1.07
N SER A 120 24.86 9.80 0.28
CA SER A 120 24.82 9.64 -1.17
C SER A 120 26.16 9.05 -1.63
N LYS A 121 26.10 7.97 -2.40
CA LYS A 121 27.27 7.21 -2.84
C LYS A 121 27.16 6.97 -4.35
N ASP A 122 28.30 6.97 -5.02
CA ASP A 122 28.39 6.47 -6.39
C ASP A 122 28.48 4.95 -6.40
N ASP A 123 27.59 4.29 -7.13
CA ASP A 123 27.52 2.83 -7.16
C ASP A 123 28.73 2.20 -7.88
N MET A 124 29.37 2.93 -8.81
CA MET A 124 30.51 2.43 -9.59
C MET A 124 31.84 2.68 -8.90
N SER A 125 32.09 3.91 -8.46
CA SER A 125 33.38 4.27 -7.85
C SER A 125 33.43 4.05 -6.34
N GLY A 126 32.26 3.89 -5.71
CA GLY A 126 32.13 3.80 -4.27
C GLY A 126 32.37 5.11 -3.53
N SER A 127 32.60 6.22 -4.22
CA SER A 127 32.87 7.51 -3.59
C SER A 127 31.61 8.14 -2.99
N ILE A 128 31.79 8.92 -1.93
CA ILE A 128 30.71 9.70 -1.32
C ILE A 128 30.49 10.97 -2.15
N LYS A 129 29.23 11.24 -2.51
CA LYS A 129 28.79 12.44 -3.25
C LYS A 129 28.54 13.58 -2.26
N TRP A 130 29.62 14.18 -1.76
CA TRP A 130 29.59 15.20 -0.70
C TRP A 130 28.72 16.42 -1.06
N GLU A 131 28.64 16.78 -2.33
CA GLU A 131 27.80 17.86 -2.86
C GLU A 131 26.29 17.61 -2.65
N ARG A 132 25.89 16.35 -2.42
CA ARG A 132 24.52 15.97 -2.12
C ARG A 132 24.26 15.83 -0.62
N VAL A 133 25.29 15.57 0.19
CA VAL A 133 25.14 15.40 1.63
C VAL A 133 24.69 16.73 2.25
N TRP A 134 23.71 16.67 3.15
CA TRP A 134 23.00 17.80 3.76
C TRP A 134 22.22 18.71 2.83
N LYS A 135 22.19 18.43 1.52
CA LYS A 135 21.29 19.13 0.61
C LYS A 135 19.85 18.88 1.04
N LYS A 136 19.05 19.95 1.02
CA LYS A 136 17.62 19.89 1.30
C LYS A 136 16.92 19.05 0.24
N ILE A 137 15.95 18.25 0.66
CA ILE A 137 15.00 17.58 -0.23
C ILE A 137 13.92 18.61 -0.54
N GLU A 138 13.82 19.00 -1.81
CA GLU A 138 12.77 19.87 -2.35
C GLU A 138 11.63 19.03 -2.92
#